data_AF-A0A524IAU5-F1
#
_entry.id   AF-A0A524IAU5-F1
#
_cell.length_a   1.000
_cell.length_b   1.000
_cell.length_c   1.000
_cell.angle_alpha   90.00
_cell.angle_beta   90.00
_cell.angle_gamma   90.00
#
_symmetry.space_group_name_H-M   'P 1'
#
loop_
_entity.id
_entity.type
_entity.pdbx_description
1 polymer ?
#
loop_
_entity_poly.entity_id
_entity_poly.type
_entity_poly.pdbx_seq_one_letter_code
_entity_poly.pdbx_strand_id
1 'polypeptide(L)'
;MGNEAKWKANLDKVAYLQTFPGWLSSWKQSVGSTIEHVLPIPEHAAHSVLLLSQGKFIVTPQAHTEPQMVTAGLLAARPQLELTHSEAFQRYDHLTQLDQEAGRTARLENILNAIDNNLERIPELKIRIKELVNQWDNESQRSP
;
A
#
# COMPACT_ATOMS: atom_id res chain seq x y z
N MET A 1 -23.44 -35.81 -30.47
CA MET A 1 -22.91 -36.61 -29.34
C MET A 1 -21.53 -36.15 -28.85
N GLY A 2 -20.59 -35.73 -29.72
CA GLY A 2 -19.23 -35.31 -29.27
C GLY A 2 -19.14 -34.03 -28.42
N ASN A 3 -19.97 -33.02 -28.69
CA ASN A 3 -19.92 -31.74 -27.93
C ASN A 3 -20.43 -31.88 -26.49
N GLU A 4 -21.46 -32.69 -26.27
CA GLU A 4 -22.07 -32.89 -24.95
C GLU A 4 -21.16 -33.73 -24.04
N ALA A 5 -20.54 -34.78 -24.59
CA ALA A 5 -19.54 -35.57 -23.88
C ALA A 5 -18.31 -34.72 -23.53
N LYS A 6 -17.82 -33.87 -24.46
CA LYS A 6 -16.70 -32.95 -24.19
C LYS A 6 -17.05 -31.91 -23.13
N TRP A 7 -18.26 -31.37 -23.16
CA TRP A 7 -18.73 -30.42 -22.15
C TRP A 7 -18.81 -31.05 -20.76
N LYS A 8 -19.42 -32.25 -20.66
CA LYS A 8 -19.53 -32.99 -19.39
C LYS A 8 -18.15 -33.37 -18.82
N ALA A 9 -17.25 -33.88 -19.66
CA ALA A 9 -15.88 -34.16 -19.25
C ALA A 9 -15.14 -32.90 -18.75
N ASN A 10 -15.38 -31.74 -19.35
CA ASN A 10 -14.78 -30.49 -18.88
C ASN A 10 -15.36 -30.06 -17.52
N LEU A 11 -16.67 -30.22 -17.31
CA LEU A 11 -17.31 -29.97 -16.02
C LEU A 11 -16.74 -30.86 -14.91
N ASP A 12 -16.67 -32.17 -15.16
CA ASP A 12 -16.16 -33.14 -14.18
C ASP A 12 -14.70 -32.83 -13.80
N LYS A 13 -13.88 -32.45 -14.79
CA LYS A 13 -12.49 -32.01 -14.58
C LYS A 13 -12.42 -30.74 -13.70
N VAL A 14 -13.22 -29.71 -14.02
CA VAL A 14 -13.23 -28.45 -13.26
C VAL A 14 -13.70 -28.68 -11.83
N ALA A 15 -14.72 -29.52 -11.63
CA ALA A 15 -15.20 -29.89 -10.31
C ALA A 15 -14.12 -30.63 -9.49
N TYR A 16 -13.41 -31.58 -10.10
CA TYR A 16 -12.33 -32.30 -9.43
C TYR A 16 -11.17 -31.38 -9.02
N LEU A 17 -10.83 -30.38 -9.84
CA LEU A 17 -9.76 -29.41 -9.49
C LEU A 17 -10.06 -28.66 -8.19
N GLN A 18 -11.33 -28.35 -7.90
CA GLN A 18 -11.73 -27.69 -6.66
C GLN A 18 -11.57 -28.58 -5.43
N THR A 19 -11.55 -29.90 -5.62
CA THR A 19 -11.38 -30.92 -4.57
C THR A 19 -10.00 -31.58 -4.61
N PHE A 20 -9.07 -31.05 -5.39
CA PHE A 20 -7.78 -31.68 -5.60
C PHE A 20 -7.03 -31.81 -4.26
N PRO A 21 -6.50 -33.00 -3.90
CA PRO A 21 -5.81 -33.17 -2.62
C PRO A 21 -4.66 -32.17 -2.46
N GLY A 22 -4.66 -31.43 -1.35
CA GLY A 22 -3.65 -30.43 -1.06
C GLY A 22 -3.94 -29.02 -1.62
N TRP A 23 -4.98 -28.85 -2.44
CA TRP A 23 -5.41 -27.53 -2.88
C TRP A 23 -5.91 -26.68 -1.70
N LEU A 24 -5.36 -25.48 -1.53
CA LEU A 24 -5.84 -24.51 -0.56
C LEU A 24 -6.68 -23.44 -1.24
N SER A 25 -7.95 -23.35 -0.87
CA SER A 25 -8.87 -22.33 -1.38
C SER A 25 -8.70 -20.97 -0.70
N SER A 26 -7.92 -20.89 0.38
CA SER A 26 -7.64 -19.66 1.10
C SER A 26 -6.26 -19.66 1.76
N TRP A 27 -5.59 -18.50 1.72
CA TRP A 27 -4.34 -18.24 2.43
C TRP A 27 -4.40 -18.48 3.94
N LYS A 28 -5.56 -18.36 4.58
CA LYS A 28 -5.67 -18.67 6.03
C LYS A 28 -5.37 -20.14 6.33
N GLN A 29 -5.55 -21.03 5.36
CA GLN A 29 -5.28 -22.47 5.50
C GLN A 29 -3.78 -22.79 5.41
N SER A 30 -2.94 -21.86 4.96
CA SER A 30 -1.49 -22.04 4.89
C SER A 30 -0.76 -21.62 6.17
N VAL A 31 -1.46 -21.03 7.14
CA VAL A 31 -0.84 -20.60 8.43
C VAL A 31 -0.14 -21.80 9.09
N GLY A 32 1.13 -21.60 9.47
CA GLY A 32 1.98 -22.64 10.06
C GLY A 32 2.60 -23.62 9.07
N SER A 33 2.26 -23.54 7.77
CA SER A 33 2.92 -24.33 6.73
C SER A 33 4.23 -23.66 6.30
N THR A 34 5.21 -24.47 5.92
CA THR A 34 6.48 -23.97 5.37
C THR A 34 6.40 -23.94 3.85
N ILE A 35 6.93 -22.88 3.21
CA ILE A 35 7.08 -22.84 1.76
C ILE A 35 8.29 -23.70 1.37
N GLU A 36 8.07 -24.72 0.56
CA GLU A 36 9.11 -25.64 0.06
C GLU A 36 9.61 -25.21 -1.33
N HIS A 37 8.69 -24.81 -2.22
CA HIS A 37 9.04 -24.37 -3.56
C HIS A 37 8.14 -23.23 -4.05
N VAL A 38 8.72 -22.38 -4.90
CA VAL A 38 8.00 -21.34 -5.65
C VAL A 38 8.20 -21.64 -7.14
N LEU A 39 7.12 -21.94 -7.86
CA LEU A 39 7.17 -22.33 -9.26
C LEU A 39 6.44 -21.29 -10.12
N PRO A 40 7.07 -20.75 -11.18
CA PRO A 40 6.39 -19.88 -12.12
C PRO A 40 5.35 -20.66 -12.92
N ILE A 41 4.30 -19.97 -13.36
CA ILE A 41 3.32 -20.53 -14.30
C ILE A 41 3.66 -19.99 -15.69
N PRO A 42 4.18 -20.81 -16.64
CA PRO A 42 4.74 -20.32 -17.89
C PRO A 42 3.80 -19.44 -18.72
N GLU A 43 2.50 -19.76 -18.72
CA GLU A 43 1.47 -19.03 -19.47
C GLU A 43 0.81 -17.91 -18.64
N HIS A 44 1.15 -17.78 -17.35
CA HIS A 44 0.55 -16.83 -16.41
C HIS A 44 1.63 -16.17 -15.56
N ALA A 45 2.48 -15.35 -16.18
CA ALA A 45 3.63 -14.70 -15.54
C ALA A 45 3.27 -13.85 -14.30
N ALA A 46 2.04 -13.34 -14.20
CA ALA A 46 1.58 -12.60 -13.02
C ALA A 46 1.33 -13.49 -11.77
N HIS A 47 1.41 -14.81 -11.92
CA HIS A 47 1.10 -15.78 -10.87
C HIS A 47 2.23 -16.79 -10.67
N SER A 48 2.22 -17.43 -9.50
CA SER A 48 3.15 -18.50 -9.13
C SER A 48 2.44 -19.52 -8.25
N VAL A 49 2.93 -20.76 -8.28
CA VAL A 49 2.49 -21.82 -7.38
C VAL A 49 3.43 -21.86 -6.19
N LEU A 50 2.87 -21.80 -4.99
CA LEU A 50 3.61 -22.10 -3.76
C LEU A 50 3.31 -23.54 -3.38
N LEU A 51 4.35 -24.37 -3.35
CA LEU A 51 4.30 -25.68 -2.72
C LEU A 51 4.64 -25.51 -1.25
N LEU A 52 3.74 -25.97 -0.41
CA LEU A 52 3.80 -25.91 1.04
C LEU A 52 4.03 -27.32 1.59
N SER A 53 4.59 -27.37 2.79
CA SER A 53 4.79 -28.61 3.54
C SER A 53 3.56 -29.52 3.51
N GLN A 54 3.80 -30.84 3.43
CA GLN A 54 2.77 -31.90 3.37
C GLN A 54 1.99 -31.92 2.05
N GLY A 55 2.59 -31.47 0.94
CA GLY A 55 1.99 -31.53 -0.39
C GLY A 55 0.80 -30.59 -0.57
N LYS A 56 0.68 -29.56 0.27
CA LYS A 56 -0.32 -28.50 0.11
C LYS A 56 0.19 -27.49 -0.92
N PHE A 57 -0.71 -26.83 -1.63
CA PHE A 57 -0.31 -25.77 -2.56
C PHE A 57 -1.39 -24.72 -2.75
N ILE A 58 -0.94 -23.55 -3.19
CA ILE A 58 -1.80 -22.42 -3.53
C ILE A 58 -1.24 -21.68 -4.74
N VAL A 59 -2.13 -21.15 -5.59
CA VAL A 59 -1.76 -20.24 -6.67
C VAL A 59 -1.90 -18.81 -6.15
N THR A 60 -0.85 -18.02 -6.28
CA THR A 60 -0.78 -16.64 -5.80
C THR A 60 -0.33 -15.68 -6.89
N PRO A 61 -0.73 -14.40 -6.84
CA PRO A 61 0.00 -13.34 -7.51
C PRO A 61 1.49 -13.35 -7.14
N GLN A 62 2.34 -12.84 -8.05
CA GLN A 62 3.75 -12.62 -7.77
C GLN A 62 3.98 -11.52 -6.72
N ALA A 63 5.16 -11.52 -6.11
CA ALA A 63 5.57 -10.50 -5.16
C ALA A 63 5.60 -9.11 -5.82
N HIS A 64 5.04 -8.11 -5.13
CA HIS A 64 5.06 -6.73 -5.58
C HIS A 64 6.38 -6.05 -5.24
N THR A 65 6.91 -5.27 -6.18
CA THR A 65 8.09 -4.42 -5.99
C THR A 65 7.76 -2.93 -6.01
N GLU A 66 6.50 -2.58 -6.32
CA GLU A 66 6.05 -1.20 -6.35
C GLU A 66 6.09 -0.56 -4.96
N PRO A 67 6.74 0.60 -4.78
CA PRO A 67 6.91 1.24 -3.47
C PRO A 67 5.58 1.42 -2.71
N GLN A 68 4.51 1.83 -3.40
CA GLN A 68 3.19 2.01 -2.77
C GLN A 68 2.65 0.71 -2.14
N MET A 69 2.81 -0.43 -2.83
CA MET A 69 2.33 -1.73 -2.37
C MET A 69 3.24 -2.27 -1.26
N VAL A 70 4.55 -2.07 -1.40
CA VAL A 70 5.54 -2.45 -0.37
C VAL A 70 5.27 -1.69 0.92
N THR A 71 5.06 -0.37 0.85
CA THR A 71 4.73 0.46 2.01
C THR A 71 3.42 0.03 2.66
N ALA A 72 2.36 -0.18 1.88
CA ALA A 72 1.07 -0.66 2.40
C ALA A 72 1.22 -2.02 3.11
N GLY A 73 1.95 -2.96 2.52
CA GLY A 73 2.25 -4.26 3.11
C GLY A 73 3.06 -4.16 4.40
N LEU A 74 4.10 -3.32 4.41
CA LEU A 74 4.95 -3.09 5.57
C LEU A 74 4.15 -2.53 6.75
N LEU A 75 3.28 -1.54 6.51
CA LEU A 75 2.43 -0.95 7.54
C LEU A 75 1.38 -1.94 8.06
N ALA A 76 0.77 -2.74 7.19
CA ALA A 76 -0.19 -3.77 7.60
C ALA A 76 0.46 -4.86 8.46
N ALA A 77 1.73 -5.22 8.18
CA ALA A 77 2.47 -6.24 8.91
C ALA A 77 3.25 -5.71 10.14
N ARG A 78 3.27 -4.38 10.34
CA ARG A 78 4.04 -3.71 11.41
C ARG A 78 3.85 -4.33 12.80
N PRO A 79 2.64 -4.65 13.29
CA PRO A 79 2.46 -5.22 14.63
C PRO A 79 3.24 -6.52 14.87
N GLN A 80 3.54 -7.27 13.80
CA GLN A 80 4.29 -8.52 13.87
C GLN A 80 5.77 -8.31 13.57
N LEU A 81 6.09 -7.45 12.60
CA LEU A 81 7.47 -7.24 12.13
C LEU A 81 8.27 -6.31 13.03
N GLU A 82 7.63 -5.35 13.71
CA GLU A 82 8.33 -4.37 14.56
C GLU A 82 8.96 -5.03 15.80
N LEU A 83 8.44 -6.17 16.24
CA LEU A 83 9.05 -6.98 17.29
C LEU A 83 10.46 -7.45 16.95
N THR A 84 10.73 -7.67 15.65
CA THR A 84 12.02 -8.17 15.15
C THR A 84 12.84 -7.06 14.48
N HIS A 85 12.18 -6.06 13.91
CA HIS A 85 12.80 -5.03 13.05
C HIS A 85 12.53 -3.61 13.54
N SER A 86 12.54 -3.39 14.86
CA SER A 86 12.22 -2.10 15.48
C SER A 86 13.06 -0.94 14.96
N GLU A 87 14.37 -1.10 14.82
CA GLU A 87 15.28 -0.06 14.29
C GLU A 87 14.92 0.35 12.85
N ALA A 88 14.48 -0.61 12.02
CA ALA A 88 14.08 -0.33 10.64
C ALA A 88 12.79 0.52 10.61
N PHE A 89 11.83 0.23 11.49
CA PHE A 89 10.61 1.02 11.62
C PHE A 89 10.89 2.43 12.18
N GLN A 90 11.78 2.56 13.16
CA GLN A 90 12.21 3.88 13.66
C GLN A 90 12.83 4.73 12.55
N ARG A 91 13.70 4.12 11.73
CA ARG A 91 14.28 4.81 10.57
C ARG A 91 13.21 5.20 9.55
N TYR A 92 12.28 4.30 9.26
CA TYR A 92 11.16 4.59 8.35
C TYR A 92 10.30 5.75 8.86
N ASP A 93 9.97 5.77 10.16
CA ASP A 93 9.18 6.84 10.77
C ASP A 93 9.92 8.18 10.71
N HIS A 94 11.23 8.18 10.98
CA HIS A 94 12.06 9.38 10.85
C HIS A 94 12.08 9.93 9.42
N LEU A 95 12.27 9.05 8.42
CA LEU A 95 12.22 9.46 7.01
C LEU A 95 10.84 9.98 6.61
N THR A 96 9.77 9.37 7.13
CA THR A 96 8.39 9.83 6.89
C THR A 96 8.15 11.22 7.47
N GLN A 97 8.67 11.50 8.66
CA GLN A 97 8.58 12.83 9.27
C GLN A 97 9.33 13.88 8.44
N LEU A 98 10.56 13.58 8.00
CA LEU A 98 11.35 14.47 7.17
C LEU A 98 10.63 14.81 5.85
N ASP A 99 10.03 13.82 5.19
CA ASP A 99 9.27 14.03 3.96
C ASP A 99 8.05 14.94 4.19
N GLN A 100 7.31 14.73 5.30
CA GLN A 100 6.17 15.56 5.67
C GLN A 100 6.58 17.01 5.95
N GLU A 101 7.68 17.21 6.66
CA GLU A 101 8.22 18.53 6.98
C GLU A 101 8.70 19.26 5.72
N ALA A 102 9.42 18.57 4.84
CA ALA A 102 9.85 19.10 3.55
C ALA A 102 8.64 19.49 2.69
N GLY A 103 7.63 18.61 2.61
CA GLY A 103 6.40 18.88 1.86
C GLY A 103 5.56 20.01 2.46
N ARG A 104 5.59 20.23 3.77
CA ARG A 104 4.95 21.40 4.42
C ARG A 104 5.68 22.68 4.05
N THR A 105 7.01 22.66 4.09
CA THR A 105 7.87 23.81 3.77
C THR A 105 7.70 24.24 2.32
N ALA A 106 7.77 23.28 1.38
CA ALA A 106 7.56 23.55 -0.04
C ALA A 106 6.16 24.14 -0.33
N ARG A 107 5.11 23.65 0.35
CA ARG A 107 3.76 24.22 0.23
C ARG A 107 3.68 25.66 0.74
N LEU A 108 4.32 25.96 1.87
CA LEU A 108 4.37 27.32 2.40
C LEU A 108 5.08 28.26 1.43
N GLU A 109 6.24 27.87 0.92
CA GLU A 109 6.98 28.66 -0.07
C GLU A 109 6.14 28.94 -1.32
N ASN A 110 5.43 27.93 -1.83
CA ASN A 110 4.53 28.11 -2.97
C ASN A 110 3.42 29.12 -2.69
N ILE A 111 2.85 29.12 -1.49
CA ILE A 111 1.82 30.09 -1.09
C ILE A 111 2.41 31.50 -1.01
N LEU A 112 3.58 31.66 -0.37
CA LEU A 112 4.24 32.96 -0.24
C LEU A 112 4.61 33.54 -1.61
N ASN A 113 5.15 32.72 -2.50
CA ASN A 113 5.45 33.11 -3.88
C ASN A 113 4.18 33.49 -4.64
N ALA A 114 3.08 32.73 -4.46
CA ALA A 114 1.80 33.06 -5.07
C ALA A 114 1.24 34.39 -4.56
N ILE A 115 1.40 34.69 -3.27
CA ILE A 115 1.03 35.99 -2.70
C ILE A 115 1.86 37.09 -3.34
N ASP A 116 3.20 36.98 -3.28
CA ASP A 116 4.13 38.01 -3.75
C ASP A 116 3.88 38.38 -5.22
N ASN A 117 3.76 37.38 -6.08
CA ASN A 117 3.47 37.55 -7.51
C ASN A 117 2.14 38.27 -7.80
N ASN A 118 1.20 38.26 -6.87
CA ASN A 118 -0.12 38.89 -7.03
C ASN A 118 -0.26 40.21 -6.26
N LEU A 119 0.67 40.57 -5.37
CA LEU A 119 0.59 41.80 -4.57
C LEU A 119 0.57 43.07 -5.42
N GLU A 120 1.30 43.09 -6.54
CA GLU A 120 1.31 44.24 -7.45
C GLU A 120 0.01 44.36 -8.26
N ARG A 121 -0.63 43.23 -8.56
CA ARG A 121 -1.84 43.16 -9.40
C ARG A 121 -3.13 43.29 -8.60
N ILE A 122 -3.09 42.96 -7.31
CA ILE A 122 -4.23 42.99 -6.40
C ILE A 122 -3.81 43.72 -5.11
N PRO A 123 -3.81 45.07 -5.10
CA PRO A 123 -3.40 45.86 -3.93
C PRO A 123 -4.23 45.57 -2.67
N GLU A 124 -5.51 45.20 -2.83
CA GLU A 124 -6.43 44.83 -1.75
C GLU A 124 -5.96 43.57 -0.99
N LEU A 125 -5.23 42.67 -1.67
CA LEU A 125 -4.66 41.47 -1.06
C LEU A 125 -3.71 41.83 0.08
N LYS A 126 -2.88 42.86 -0.12
CA LYS A 126 -1.95 43.35 0.91
C LYS A 126 -2.68 43.87 2.14
N ILE A 127 -3.77 44.61 1.93
CA ILE A 127 -4.60 45.16 3.02
C ILE A 127 -5.24 44.00 3.79
N ARG A 128 -5.83 43.04 3.08
CA ARG A 128 -6.49 41.89 3.70
C ARG A 128 -5.54 40.99 4.47
N ILE A 129 -4.31 40.77 3.98
CA ILE A 129 -3.27 40.02 4.70
C ILE A 129 -2.90 40.75 6.00
N LYS A 130 -2.73 42.08 5.98
CA LYS A 130 -2.45 42.87 7.20
C LYS A 130 -3.57 42.75 8.23
N GLU A 131 -4.82 42.80 7.78
CA GLU A 131 -5.98 42.62 8.66
C GLU A 131 -5.98 41.23 9.32
N LEU A 132 -5.67 40.17 8.55
CA LEU A 132 -5.58 38.80 9.08
C LEU A 132 -4.48 38.68 10.14
N VAL A 133 -3.30 39.24 9.90
CA VAL A 133 -2.20 39.23 10.89
C VAL A 133 -2.62 39.94 12.18
N ASN A 134 -3.22 41.13 12.06
CA ASN A 134 -3.72 41.87 13.22
C ASN A 134 -4.80 41.10 14.00
N GLN A 135 -5.63 40.29 13.33
CA GLN A 135 -6.62 39.45 14.00
C GLN A 135 -5.95 38.33 14.82
N TRP A 136 -4.93 37.67 14.26
CA TRP A 136 -4.20 36.60 14.94
C TRP A 136 -3.44 37.07 16.19
N ASP A 137 -2.82 38.26 16.14
CA ASP A 137 -2.12 38.84 17.29
C ASP A 137 -3.09 39.14 18.45
N ASN A 138 -4.29 39.61 18.13
CA ASN A 138 -5.34 39.88 19.12
C ASN A 138 -5.96 38.61 19.71
N GLU A 139 -6.05 37.52 18.94
CA GLU A 139 -6.51 36.21 19.44
C GLU A 139 -5.46 35.52 20.31
N SER A 140 -4.18 35.66 19.96
CA SER A 140 -3.06 35.09 20.73
C SER A 140 -2.89 35.77 22.10
N GLN A 141 -3.26 37.04 22.22
CA GLN A 141 -3.28 37.77 23.51
C GLN A 141 -4.49 37.44 24.40
N ARG A 142 -5.49 36.70 23.88
CA ARG A 142 -6.73 36.33 24.60
C ARG A 142 -6.80 34.86 25.03
N SER A 143 -5.79 34.06 24.70
CA SER A 143 -5.68 32.68 25.19
C SER A 143 -4.82 32.65 26.48
N PRO A 144 -5.30 32.03 27.58
CA PRO A 144 -4.62 32.03 28.88
C PRO A 144 -3.34 31.19 28.91
#